data_AF-A0A3N5QEN4-F1
#
_entry.id   AF-A0A3N5QEN4-F1
#
_cell.length_a   1.000
_cell.length_b   1.000
_cell.length_c   1.000
_cell.angle_alpha   90.00
_cell.angle_beta   90.00
_cell.angle_gamma   90.00
#
_symmetry.space_group_name_H-M   'P 1'
#
loop_
_entity.id
_entity.type
_entity.pdbx_description
1 polymer ?
#
loop_
_entity_poly.entity_id
_entity_poly.type
_entity_poly.pdbx_seq_one_letter_code
_entity_poly.pdbx_strand_id
1 'polypeptide(L)'
;MKNHHVIHAAVVLLIVSMTPVVTLAQTEVHEQWWPEADVFIRTTYTTRVFLLAGATRDQLSGPVDAQYGAHFDFGLPPFLRELFTEYDNETQPFQYLVLRLGVRHLTSLSDESDYSENRGIIELTARETLPENLRLALRIRPELRWVNGVYSTRVRTRLWLERTFYPDPSLTVTPYVTSELFWDSRVSTFNRSRTMIGVNVGVVPWFAPEINIGYQRDWELRDSKTYFMSTIFNFYF
;
A
#
# COMPACT_ATOMS: atom_id res chain seq x y z
N MET A 1 8.75 27.63 34.44
CA MET A 1 8.66 26.17 34.24
C MET A 1 7.19 25.81 34.10
N LYS A 2 6.70 25.70 32.86
CA LYS A 2 5.30 25.33 32.56
C LYS A 2 5.28 23.86 32.14
N ASN A 3 4.41 23.10 32.78
CA ASN A 3 4.25 21.65 32.61
C ASN A 3 3.86 21.33 31.15
N HIS A 4 4.75 20.65 30.43
CA HIS A 4 4.52 20.06 29.10
C HIS A 4 4.12 18.59 29.22
N HIS A 5 3.10 18.32 30.01
CA HIS A 5 2.44 17.01 30.02
C HIS A 5 0.97 17.26 29.76
N VAL A 6 0.37 16.41 28.92
CA VAL A 6 -0.97 16.52 28.31
C VAL A 6 -0.95 17.27 26.98
N ILE A 7 -0.70 16.53 25.89
CA ILE A 7 -1.62 16.31 24.76
C ILE A 7 -1.01 15.11 24.00
N HIS A 8 -1.30 13.90 24.45
CA HIS A 8 -1.22 12.73 23.56
C HIS A 8 -2.56 12.70 22.84
N ALA A 9 -2.62 13.39 21.70
CA ALA A 9 -3.81 13.44 20.88
C ALA A 9 -4.17 12.02 20.41
N ALA A 10 -5.44 11.70 20.60
CA ALA A 10 -6.10 10.44 20.30
C ALA A 10 -5.63 9.80 18.98
N VAL A 11 -4.74 8.81 19.08
CA VAL A 11 -4.58 7.80 18.04
C VAL A 11 -5.78 6.87 18.18
N VAL A 12 -6.72 7.04 17.27
CA VAL A 12 -7.94 6.23 17.12
C VAL A 12 -7.55 4.76 17.07
N LEU A 13 -7.78 4.06 18.18
CA LEU A 13 -7.62 2.63 18.30
C LEU A 13 -8.86 1.97 17.67
N LEU A 14 -8.83 1.76 16.35
CA LEU A 14 -9.82 0.92 15.68
C LEU A 14 -9.23 -0.48 15.48
N ILE A 15 -9.08 -1.23 16.57
CA ILE A 15 -8.91 -2.69 16.48
C ILE A 15 -10.32 -3.27 16.34
N VAL A 16 -10.77 -3.39 15.09
CA VAL A 16 -12.01 -4.13 14.80
C VAL A 16 -11.66 -5.61 14.79
N SER A 17 -11.87 -6.27 15.93
CA SER A 17 -11.97 -7.72 16.01
C SER A 17 -13.33 -8.16 15.45
N MET A 18 -13.47 -8.19 14.13
CA MET A 18 -14.59 -8.87 13.49
C MET A 18 -14.22 -10.34 13.34
N THR A 19 -14.69 -11.17 14.26
CA THR A 19 -14.79 -12.63 14.06
C THR A 19 -16.14 -12.92 13.42
N PRO A 20 -16.22 -13.18 12.10
CA PRO A 20 -17.45 -13.68 11.51
C PRO A 20 -17.69 -15.13 11.96
N VAL A 21 -18.96 -15.42 12.24
CA VAL A 21 -19.50 -16.78 12.36
C VAL A 21 -19.16 -17.53 11.07
N VAL A 22 -18.44 -18.65 11.19
CA VAL A 22 -18.00 -19.44 10.03
C VAL A 22 -19.09 -20.43 9.64
N THR A 23 -19.70 -20.21 8.48
CA THR A 23 -20.36 -21.29 7.72
C THR A 23 -19.25 -22.10 7.03
N LEU A 24 -19.30 -23.43 7.11
CA LEU A 24 -18.32 -24.33 6.48
C LEU A 24 -18.53 -24.38 4.95
N ALA A 25 -18.18 -23.30 4.27
CA ALA A 25 -17.89 -23.34 2.84
C ALA A 25 -16.42 -23.79 2.66
N GLN A 26 -16.13 -24.52 1.58
CA GLN A 26 -14.78 -24.93 1.25
C GLN A 26 -14.00 -23.69 0.79
N THR A 27 -13.29 -23.05 1.72
CA THR A 27 -12.47 -21.87 1.42
C THR A 27 -11.32 -22.25 0.50
N GLU A 28 -11.22 -21.63 -0.67
CA GLU A 28 -10.10 -21.85 -1.59
C GLU A 28 -8.81 -21.26 -1.01
N VAL A 29 -7.70 -21.99 -1.12
CA VAL A 29 -6.40 -21.56 -0.60
C VAL A 29 -5.42 -21.42 -1.77
N HIS A 30 -4.77 -20.26 -1.86
CA HIS A 30 -3.79 -19.94 -2.88
C HIS A 30 -2.45 -19.59 -2.26
N GLU A 31 -1.38 -19.96 -2.96
CA GLU A 31 -0.01 -19.54 -2.66
C GLU A 31 0.55 -18.78 -3.86
N GLN A 32 0.92 -17.51 -3.63
CA GLN A 32 1.28 -16.62 -4.72
C GLN A 32 2.63 -15.93 -4.52
N TRP A 33 3.28 -15.59 -5.62
CA TRP A 33 4.44 -14.72 -5.65
C TRP A 33 4.15 -13.46 -6.49
N TRP A 34 4.40 -12.30 -5.90
CA TRP A 34 4.09 -10.98 -6.47
C TRP A 34 5.35 -10.16 -6.72
N PRO A 35 6.06 -10.36 -7.85
CA PRO A 35 7.14 -9.46 -8.25
C PRO A 35 6.60 -8.09 -8.69
N GLU A 36 7.25 -7.02 -8.26
CA GLU A 36 6.92 -5.64 -8.63
C GLU A 36 8.21 -4.82 -8.83
N ALA A 37 8.16 -3.85 -9.74
CA ALA A 37 9.20 -2.88 -10.01
C ALA A 37 8.57 -1.49 -10.00
N ASP A 38 9.14 -0.63 -9.17
CA ASP A 38 8.64 0.70 -8.86
C ASP A 38 9.71 1.73 -9.21
N VAL A 39 9.35 2.72 -10.03
CA VAL A 39 10.27 3.78 -10.47
C VAL A 39 9.72 5.13 -10.09
N PHE A 40 10.47 5.86 -9.28
CA PHE A 40 10.15 7.21 -8.82
C PHE A 40 11.10 8.21 -9.49
N ILE A 41 10.55 9.16 -10.23
CA ILE A 41 11.33 10.22 -10.91
C ILE A 41 10.89 11.57 -10.35
N ARG A 42 11.77 12.22 -9.60
CA ARG A 42 11.51 13.55 -9.04
C ARG A 42 11.48 14.58 -10.17
N THR A 43 10.37 15.31 -10.28
CA THR A 43 10.20 16.36 -11.30
C THR A 43 10.43 17.76 -10.73
N THR A 44 10.01 17.97 -9.47
CA THR A 44 10.28 19.20 -8.71
C THR A 44 10.55 18.86 -7.25
N TYR A 45 10.70 19.88 -6.39
CA TYR A 45 10.85 19.62 -4.96
C TYR A 45 9.62 18.89 -4.38
N THR A 46 8.40 19.24 -4.80
CA THR A 46 7.10 18.70 -4.32
C THR A 46 6.42 17.72 -5.27
N THR A 47 6.98 17.43 -6.44
CA THR A 47 6.32 16.54 -7.41
C THR A 47 7.23 15.42 -7.90
N ARG A 48 6.64 14.25 -8.15
CA ARG A 48 7.34 13.11 -8.76
C ARG A 48 6.41 12.28 -9.63
N VAL A 49 6.96 11.69 -10.68
CA VAL A 49 6.31 10.64 -11.46
C VAL A 49 6.58 9.30 -10.79
N PHE A 50 5.58 8.45 -10.72
CA PHE A 50 5.68 7.10 -10.20
C PHE A 50 5.17 6.08 -11.23
N LEU A 51 6.07 5.26 -11.74
CA LEU A 51 5.76 4.15 -12.65
C LEU A 51 5.80 2.86 -11.86
N LEU A 52 4.84 1.97 -12.13
CA LEU A 52 4.75 0.66 -11.51
C LEU A 52 4.56 -0.39 -12.59
N ALA A 53 5.23 -1.52 -12.45
CA ALA A 53 4.96 -2.74 -13.19
C ALA A 53 5.08 -3.93 -12.24
N GLY A 54 4.14 -4.87 -12.29
CA GLY A 54 4.18 -6.07 -11.45
C GLY A 54 3.38 -7.22 -12.04
N ALA A 55 3.53 -8.40 -11.45
CA ALA A 55 2.80 -9.58 -11.84
C ALA A 55 2.34 -10.38 -10.62
N THR A 56 1.32 -11.20 -10.82
CA THR A 56 0.89 -12.23 -9.87
C THR A 56 1.21 -13.59 -10.48
N ARG A 57 1.95 -14.42 -9.75
CA ARG A 57 2.20 -15.82 -10.11
C ARG A 57 1.57 -16.73 -9.08
N ASP A 58 0.78 -17.70 -9.52
CA ASP A 58 0.40 -18.83 -8.68
C ASP A 58 1.58 -19.81 -8.68
N GLN A 59 1.96 -20.31 -7.50
CA GLN A 59 3.13 -21.20 -7.39
C GLN A 59 2.97 -22.49 -8.20
N LEU A 60 1.74 -22.96 -8.41
CA LEU A 60 1.47 -24.24 -9.06
C LEU A 60 1.23 -24.13 -10.58
N SER A 61 0.82 -22.96 -11.07
CA SER A 61 0.29 -22.79 -12.43
C SER A 61 0.88 -21.62 -13.24
N GLY A 62 1.82 -20.85 -12.68
CA GLY A 62 2.56 -19.82 -13.43
C GLY A 62 1.97 -18.40 -13.32
N PRO A 63 2.35 -17.47 -14.21
CA PRO A 63 1.84 -16.09 -14.21
C PRO A 63 0.34 -16.06 -14.51
N VAL A 64 -0.41 -15.48 -13.59
CA VAL A 64 -1.87 -15.36 -13.69
C VAL A 64 -2.24 -13.98 -14.21
N ASP A 65 -1.63 -12.94 -13.65
CA ASP A 65 -1.97 -11.55 -13.98
C ASP A 65 -0.71 -10.67 -14.09
N ALA A 66 -0.79 -9.63 -14.90
CA ALA A 66 0.15 -8.52 -14.94
C ALA A 66 -0.56 -7.20 -14.61
N GLN A 67 0.19 -6.26 -14.06
CA GLN A 67 -0.26 -4.89 -13.86
C GLN A 67 0.83 -3.89 -14.24
N TYR A 68 0.43 -2.75 -14.77
CA TYR A 68 1.33 -1.61 -14.95
C TYR A 68 0.55 -0.30 -14.87
N GLY A 69 1.22 0.78 -14.50
CA GLY A 69 0.57 2.07 -14.34
C GLY A 69 1.53 3.22 -14.18
N ALA A 70 1.00 4.41 -14.39
CA ALA A 70 1.70 5.67 -14.20
C ALA A 70 0.89 6.55 -13.25
N HIS A 71 1.60 7.23 -12.37
CA HIS A 71 1.03 8.08 -11.36
C HIS A 71 1.86 9.35 -11.23
N PHE A 72 1.22 10.39 -10.70
CA PHE A 72 1.84 11.66 -10.36
C PHE A 72 1.55 11.94 -8.89
N ASP A 73 2.63 12.18 -8.14
CA ASP A 73 2.57 12.44 -6.72
C ASP A 73 2.84 13.92 -6.45
N PHE A 74 2.08 14.45 -5.49
CA PHE A 74 2.20 15.79 -4.98
C PHE A 74 2.45 15.70 -3.47
N GLY A 75 3.61 16.16 -3.03
CA GLY A 75 3.87 16.49 -1.65
C GLY A 75 3.06 17.72 -1.27
N LEU A 76 2.15 17.56 -0.31
CA LEU A 76 1.23 18.61 0.11
C LEU A 76 1.65 19.15 1.48
N PRO A 77 1.42 20.44 1.73
CA PRO A 77 1.47 20.90 3.10
C PRO A 77 0.33 20.27 3.92
N PRO A 78 0.57 19.85 5.17
CA PRO A 78 -0.45 19.39 6.06
C PRO A 78 -1.30 20.60 6.39
N PHE A 79 -2.50 20.64 5.84
CA PHE A 79 -3.52 21.61 6.23
C PHE A 79 -3.99 21.37 7.68
N LEU A 80 -3.67 20.20 8.25
CA LEU A 80 -3.85 19.84 9.67
C LEU A 80 -2.53 19.96 10.44
N ARG A 81 -1.80 21.08 10.31
CA ARG A 81 -0.47 21.27 10.94
C ARG A 81 -0.42 20.87 12.43
N GLU A 82 -1.52 21.06 13.15
CA GLU A 82 -1.64 20.71 14.58
C GLU A 82 -1.54 19.21 14.88
N LEU A 83 -1.79 18.34 13.90
CA LEU A 83 -1.69 16.89 14.05
C LEU A 83 -0.27 16.34 13.81
N PHE A 84 0.66 17.17 13.31
CA PHE A 84 2.02 16.75 12.94
C PHE A 84 3.02 17.47 13.83
N THR A 85 3.70 16.71 14.70
CA THR A 85 4.49 17.24 15.83
C THR A 85 5.78 17.91 15.38
N GLU A 86 6.32 17.46 14.25
CA GLU A 86 7.52 17.98 13.61
C GLU A 86 7.22 18.09 12.12
N TYR A 87 6.90 19.28 11.61
CA TYR A 87 6.61 19.48 10.20
C TYR A 87 7.67 20.38 9.55
N ASP A 88 8.54 19.79 8.72
CA ASP A 88 9.47 20.52 7.85
C ASP A 88 9.16 20.24 6.37
N ASN A 89 8.36 21.12 5.75
CA ASN A 89 8.07 21.01 4.32
C ASN A 89 9.24 21.41 3.42
N GLU A 90 10.11 22.28 3.94
CA GLU A 90 11.10 22.96 3.12
C GLU A 90 12.17 21.95 2.69
N THR A 91 12.45 20.97 3.54
CA THR A 91 13.41 19.90 3.24
C THR A 91 12.75 18.59 2.78
N GLN A 92 11.52 18.27 3.22
CA GLN A 92 10.92 16.93 2.99
C GLN A 92 9.41 16.94 2.62
N PRO A 93 9.03 17.44 1.43
CA PRO A 93 7.62 17.63 1.06
C PRO A 93 6.80 16.34 0.89
N PHE A 94 7.45 15.17 0.77
CA PHE A 94 6.77 13.86 0.68
C PHE A 94 6.67 13.14 2.03
N GLN A 95 7.16 13.73 3.12
CA GLN A 95 7.29 13.03 4.38
C GLN A 95 5.93 12.81 5.07
N TYR A 96 5.04 13.82 5.02
CA TYR A 96 3.82 13.87 5.82
C TYR A 96 2.55 13.59 5.02
N LEU A 97 2.27 14.42 4.01
CA LEU A 97 1.03 14.34 3.25
C LEU A 97 1.33 14.24 1.76
N VAL A 98 0.83 13.18 1.13
CA VAL A 98 1.03 12.93 -0.31
C VAL A 98 -0.32 12.66 -0.95
N LEU A 99 -0.64 13.45 -1.98
CA LEU A 99 -1.71 13.16 -2.93
C LEU A 99 -1.10 12.46 -4.16
N ARG A 100 -1.69 11.36 -4.59
CA ARG A 100 -1.32 10.62 -5.79
C ARG A 100 -2.52 10.49 -6.71
N LEU A 101 -2.30 10.83 -7.97
CA LEU A 101 -3.26 10.63 -9.06
C LEU A 101 -2.64 9.68 -10.07
N GLY A 102 -3.38 8.72 -10.61
CA GLY A 102 -2.79 7.82 -11.60
C GLY A 102 -3.77 6.95 -12.34
N VAL A 103 -3.23 6.22 -13.30
CA VAL A 103 -3.94 5.19 -14.06
C VAL A 103 -3.19 3.87 -13.96
N ARG A 104 -3.93 2.77 -13.94
CA ARG A 104 -3.35 1.43 -13.92
C ARG A 104 -4.16 0.49 -14.80
N HIS A 105 -3.47 -0.37 -15.51
CA HIS A 105 -4.05 -1.47 -16.26
C HIS A 105 -3.65 -2.79 -15.61
N LEU A 106 -4.59 -3.73 -15.55
CA LEU A 106 -4.37 -5.11 -15.15
C LEU A 106 -4.91 -6.02 -16.24
N THR A 107 -4.19 -7.08 -16.55
CA THR A 107 -4.58 -8.07 -17.55
C THR A 107 -4.20 -9.45 -17.07
N SER A 108 -4.98 -10.46 -17.45
CA SER A 108 -4.52 -11.84 -17.31
C SER A 108 -3.36 -12.10 -18.27
N LEU A 109 -2.45 -12.96 -17.85
CA LEU A 109 -1.40 -13.55 -18.68
C LEU A 109 -1.71 -15.01 -19.06
N SER A 110 -2.81 -15.56 -18.55
CA SER A 110 -3.22 -16.94 -18.83
C SER A 110 -4.17 -17.00 -20.02
N ASP A 111 -4.03 -18.02 -20.86
CA ASP A 111 -4.91 -18.25 -22.02
C ASP A 111 -6.35 -18.65 -21.61
N GLU A 112 -6.58 -18.94 -20.33
CA GLU A 112 -7.86 -19.38 -19.78
C GLU A 112 -8.77 -18.21 -19.34
N SER A 113 -8.27 -16.98 -19.34
CA SER A 113 -8.98 -15.82 -18.79
C SER A 113 -8.77 -14.56 -19.63
N ASP A 114 -9.87 -13.97 -20.11
CA ASP A 114 -9.87 -12.66 -20.78
C ASP A 114 -9.96 -11.50 -19.77
N TYR A 115 -9.49 -11.68 -18.54
CA TYR A 115 -9.59 -10.64 -17.51
C TYR A 115 -8.76 -9.41 -17.90
N SER A 116 -9.42 -8.26 -17.97
CA SER A 116 -8.82 -6.95 -18.20
C SER A 116 -9.49 -5.91 -17.31
N GLU A 117 -8.69 -5.09 -16.65
CA GLU A 117 -9.18 -4.07 -15.75
C GLU A 117 -8.41 -2.75 -15.90
N ASN A 118 -9.13 -1.67 -16.21
CA ASN A 118 -8.59 -0.31 -16.15
C ASN A 118 -8.97 0.35 -14.83
N ARG A 119 -8.04 1.11 -14.24
CA ARG A 119 -8.23 1.82 -12.99
C ARG A 119 -7.82 3.27 -13.10
N GLY A 120 -8.70 4.18 -12.69
CA GLY A 120 -8.35 5.53 -12.25
C GLY A 120 -8.09 5.52 -10.75
N ILE A 121 -6.98 6.11 -10.31
CA ILE A 121 -6.51 6.07 -8.92
C ILE A 121 -6.45 7.50 -8.38
N ILE A 122 -7.05 7.68 -7.20
CA ILE A 122 -6.84 8.83 -6.34
C ILE A 122 -6.36 8.27 -5.01
N GLU A 123 -5.31 8.82 -4.44
CA GLU A 123 -4.73 8.34 -3.20
C GLU A 123 -4.27 9.50 -2.33
N LEU A 124 -4.66 9.47 -1.05
CA LEU A 124 -4.13 10.35 -0.04
C LEU A 124 -3.41 9.52 1.00
N THR A 125 -2.16 9.86 1.28
CA THR A 125 -1.38 9.24 2.36
C THR A 125 -0.93 10.29 3.35
N ALA A 126 -1.37 10.13 4.60
CA ALA A 126 -0.90 10.90 5.75
C ALA A 126 0.10 10.05 6.55
N ARG A 127 1.16 10.66 7.07
CA ARG A 127 2.23 9.99 7.81
C ARG A 127 2.69 10.84 8.97
N GLU A 128 2.97 10.19 10.09
CA GLU A 128 3.50 10.83 11.30
C GLU A 128 4.67 10.01 11.84
N THR A 129 5.66 10.71 12.38
CA THR A 129 6.75 10.10 13.13
C THR A 129 6.38 10.09 14.61
N LEU A 130 6.25 8.90 15.17
CA LEU A 130 6.05 8.62 16.58
C LEU A 130 7.42 8.54 17.29
N PRO A 131 7.45 8.55 18.64
CA PRO A 131 8.69 8.36 19.39
C PRO A 131 9.48 7.12 18.96
N GLU A 132 10.79 7.15 19.19
CA GLU A 132 11.74 6.09 18.78
C GLU A 132 11.89 5.87 17.26
N ASN A 133 11.61 6.90 16.45
CA ASN A 133 11.69 6.85 14.98
C ASN A 133 10.74 5.82 14.36
N LEU A 134 9.63 5.54 15.04
CA LEU A 134 8.56 4.70 14.53
C LEU A 134 7.66 5.57 13.63
N ARG A 135 7.44 5.18 12.39
CA ARG A 135 6.63 5.94 11.44
C ARG A 135 5.31 5.24 11.16
N LEU A 136 4.23 5.97 11.39
CA LEU A 136 2.87 5.54 11.13
C LEU A 136 2.38 6.21 9.84
N ALA A 137 1.71 5.47 8.97
CA ALA A 137 1.06 6.02 7.80
C ALA A 137 -0.35 5.45 7.62
N LEU A 138 -1.27 6.33 7.27
CA LEU A 138 -2.62 6.00 6.85
C LEU A 138 -2.79 6.41 5.40
N ARG A 139 -3.16 5.45 4.56
CA ARG A 139 -3.47 5.68 3.14
C ARG A 139 -4.94 5.37 2.88
N ILE A 140 -5.62 6.28 2.19
CA ILE A 140 -6.95 6.05 1.62
C ILE A 140 -6.83 6.18 0.10
N ARG A 141 -7.32 5.19 -0.63
CA ARG A 141 -7.23 5.11 -2.09
C ARG A 141 -8.57 4.70 -2.70
N PRO A 142 -9.39 5.66 -3.15
CA PRO A 142 -10.48 5.39 -4.07
C PRO A 142 -9.94 4.99 -5.46
N GLU A 143 -10.54 3.94 -6.02
CA GLU A 143 -10.23 3.41 -7.35
C GLU A 143 -11.52 3.38 -8.18
N LEU A 144 -11.50 4.06 -9.33
CA LEU A 144 -12.51 3.98 -10.38
C LEU A 144 -12.13 2.83 -11.29
N ARG A 145 -12.96 1.80 -11.42
CA ARG A 145 -12.56 0.52 -12.04
C ARG A 145 -13.47 0.18 -13.19
N TRP A 146 -12.90 -0.28 -14.30
CA TRP A 146 -13.62 -0.88 -15.42
C TRP A 146 -13.13 -2.30 -15.60
N VAL A 147 -13.86 -3.26 -15.04
CA VAL A 147 -13.55 -4.69 -15.08
C VAL A 147 -14.28 -5.29 -16.27
N ASN A 148 -13.54 -5.74 -17.29
CA ASN A 148 -14.10 -6.25 -18.55
C ASN A 148 -15.15 -5.28 -19.15
N GLY A 149 -14.87 -3.97 -19.08
CA GLY A 149 -15.77 -2.91 -19.54
C GLY A 149 -16.86 -2.48 -18.55
N VAL A 150 -17.10 -3.24 -17.48
CA VAL A 150 -18.13 -2.92 -16.47
C VAL A 150 -17.56 -2.03 -15.37
N TYR A 151 -18.19 -0.88 -15.17
CA TYR A 151 -17.78 0.08 -14.13
C TYR A 151 -18.08 -0.43 -12.71
N SER A 152 -17.13 -0.22 -11.81
CA SER A 152 -17.28 -0.40 -10.36
C SER A 152 -16.33 0.54 -9.62
N THR A 153 -16.52 0.70 -8.32
CA THR A 153 -15.59 1.44 -7.47
C THR A 153 -15.07 0.58 -6.34
N ARG A 154 -13.85 0.88 -5.91
CA ARG A 154 -13.25 0.26 -4.74
C ARG A 154 -12.59 1.32 -3.89
N VAL A 155 -12.71 1.21 -2.57
CA VAL A 155 -11.95 2.04 -1.65
C VAL A 155 -11.03 1.15 -0.85
N ARG A 156 -9.76 1.55 -0.80
CA ARG A 156 -8.72 0.83 -0.05
C ARG A 156 -8.19 1.72 1.05
N THR A 157 -8.18 1.19 2.27
CA THR A 157 -7.58 1.88 3.41
C THR A 157 -6.46 1.02 3.94
N ARG A 158 -5.23 1.55 3.97
CA ARG A 158 -4.05 0.86 4.48
C ARG A 158 -3.47 1.62 5.67
N LEU A 159 -3.27 0.90 6.76
CA LEU A 159 -2.40 1.30 7.86
C LEU A 159 -1.01 0.69 7.64
N TRP A 160 0.02 1.48 7.87
CA TRP A 160 1.42 1.08 7.69
C TRP A 160 2.22 1.57 8.89
N LEU A 161 3.02 0.68 9.48
CA LEU A 161 3.89 0.98 10.60
C LEU A 161 5.30 0.49 10.28
N GLU A 162 6.29 1.36 10.36
CA GLU A 162 7.68 1.04 10.01
C GLU A 162 8.67 1.66 11.00
N ARG A 163 9.85 1.08 11.11
CA ARG A 163 10.97 1.66 11.87
C ARG A 163 12.24 1.48 11.06
N THR A 164 13.00 2.55 10.86
CA THR A 164 14.27 2.49 10.12
C THR A 164 15.44 2.32 11.06
N PHE A 165 16.31 1.36 10.75
CA PHE A 165 17.58 1.12 11.41
C PHE A 165 18.74 1.47 10.47
N TYR A 166 19.86 1.86 11.06
CA TYR A 166 21.09 2.22 10.35
C TYR A 166 22.25 1.37 10.87
N PRO A 167 22.39 0.10 10.43
CA PRO A 167 23.48 -0.76 10.86
C PRO A 167 24.86 -0.25 10.40
N ASP A 168 24.90 0.48 9.28
CA ASP A 168 26.07 1.10 8.68
C ASP A 168 25.66 2.44 8.01
N PRO A 169 26.55 3.45 7.86
CA PRO A 169 26.22 4.70 7.16
C PRO A 169 25.70 4.54 5.73
N SER A 170 26.02 3.44 5.06
CA SER A 170 25.61 3.16 3.68
C SER A 170 24.38 2.26 3.56
N LEU A 171 23.87 1.72 4.68
CA LEU A 171 22.81 0.71 4.68
C LEU A 171 21.66 1.15 5.57
N THR A 172 20.44 1.15 5.02
CA THR A 172 19.21 1.29 5.82
C THR A 172 18.43 -0.01 5.80
N VAL A 173 17.86 -0.36 6.94
CA VAL A 173 16.97 -1.52 7.09
C VAL A 173 15.69 -1.06 7.74
N THR A 174 14.58 -1.13 6.99
CA THR A 174 13.28 -0.62 7.41
C THR A 174 12.26 -1.76 7.44
N PRO A 175 12.19 -2.55 8.53
CA PRO A 175 11.09 -3.47 8.75
C PRO A 175 9.78 -2.72 8.93
N TYR A 176 8.70 -3.34 8.47
CA TYR A 176 7.36 -2.78 8.55
C TYR A 176 6.28 -3.85 8.69
N VAL A 177 5.10 -3.41 9.11
CA VAL A 177 3.85 -4.16 9.06
C VAL A 177 2.76 -3.28 8.45
N THR A 178 1.87 -3.89 7.67
CA THR A 178 0.70 -3.19 7.14
C THR A 178 -0.55 -4.02 7.26
N SER A 179 -1.69 -3.34 7.35
CA SER A 179 -3.02 -3.92 7.26
C SER A 179 -3.87 -3.08 6.32
N GLU A 180 -4.58 -3.72 5.41
CA GLU A 180 -5.37 -3.07 4.38
C GLU A 180 -6.78 -3.67 4.28
N LEU A 181 -7.78 -2.80 4.18
CA LEU A 181 -9.19 -3.15 3.99
C LEU A 181 -9.69 -2.65 2.64
N PHE A 182 -10.58 -3.41 2.02
CA PHE A 182 -11.12 -3.16 0.70
C PHE A 182 -12.64 -3.14 0.74
N TRP A 183 -13.24 -1.98 0.49
CA TRP A 183 -14.68 -1.85 0.22
C TRP A 183 -14.92 -1.87 -1.29
N ASP A 184 -15.90 -2.63 -1.77
CA ASP A 184 -16.17 -2.81 -3.21
C ASP A 184 -17.65 -2.56 -3.53
N SER A 185 -17.93 -1.70 -4.51
CA SER A 185 -19.30 -1.32 -4.87
C SER A 185 -20.12 -2.45 -5.48
N ARG A 186 -19.48 -3.52 -5.97
CA ARG A 186 -20.18 -4.68 -6.56
C ARG A 186 -20.95 -5.49 -5.50
N VAL A 187 -20.51 -5.42 -4.25
CA VAL A 187 -21.16 -6.06 -3.09
C VAL A 187 -21.57 -5.05 -2.01
N SER A 188 -21.29 -3.76 -2.23
CA SER A 188 -21.61 -2.66 -1.32
C SER A 188 -21.06 -2.81 0.11
N THR A 189 -19.97 -3.56 0.29
CA THR A 189 -19.40 -3.84 1.62
C THR A 189 -17.88 -4.07 1.56
N PHE A 190 -17.26 -4.15 2.74
CA PHE A 190 -15.89 -4.64 2.87
C PHE A 190 -15.86 -6.13 2.57
N ASN A 191 -15.03 -6.54 1.60
CA ASN A 191 -15.01 -7.90 1.12
C ASN A 191 -13.63 -8.55 1.12
N ARG A 192 -12.59 -7.78 1.46
CA ARG A 192 -11.21 -8.26 1.51
C ARG A 192 -10.41 -7.53 2.59
N SER A 193 -9.56 -8.28 3.26
CA SER A 193 -8.48 -7.77 4.10
C SER A 193 -7.14 -8.34 3.67
N ARG A 194 -6.08 -7.56 3.87
CA ARG A 194 -4.71 -7.98 3.58
C ARG A 194 -3.77 -7.47 4.65
N THR A 195 -2.98 -8.38 5.22
CA THR A 195 -1.94 -8.05 6.19
C THR A 195 -0.60 -8.55 5.68
N MET A 196 0.45 -7.76 5.84
CA MET A 196 1.80 -8.15 5.44
C MET A 196 2.84 -7.62 6.41
N ILE A 197 3.91 -8.38 6.56
CA ILE A 197 5.15 -7.96 7.22
C ILE A 197 6.27 -8.00 6.19
N GLY A 198 7.17 -7.04 6.25
CA GLY A 198 8.23 -6.93 5.26
C GLY A 198 9.40 -6.13 5.75
N VAL A 199 10.40 -6.04 4.87
CA VAL A 199 11.59 -5.23 5.09
C VAL A 199 11.98 -4.57 3.77
N ASN A 200 12.20 -3.27 3.84
CA ASN A 200 12.83 -2.48 2.79
C ASN A 200 14.30 -2.28 3.15
N VAL A 201 15.22 -2.49 2.20
CA VAL A 201 16.66 -2.35 2.43
C VAL A 201 17.21 -1.29 1.49
N GLY A 202 17.64 -0.15 2.01
CA GLY A 202 18.33 0.86 1.20
C GLY A 202 19.79 0.46 1.02
N VAL A 203 20.16 0.09 -0.21
CA VAL A 203 21.52 -0.35 -0.56
C VAL A 203 22.34 0.82 -1.10
N VAL A 204 21.72 1.65 -1.93
CA VAL A 204 22.29 2.87 -2.52
C VAL A 204 21.18 3.91 -2.70
N PRO A 205 21.49 5.21 -2.84
CA PRO A 205 20.47 6.26 -2.89
C PRO A 205 19.39 6.09 -3.97
N TRP A 206 19.71 5.40 -5.07
CA TRP A 206 18.82 5.19 -6.21
C TRP A 206 18.12 3.83 -6.22
N PHE A 207 18.41 2.92 -5.27
CA PHE A 207 17.85 1.56 -5.26
C PHE A 207 17.63 1.00 -3.86
N ALA A 208 16.41 0.50 -3.64
CA ALA A 208 16.01 -0.16 -2.40
C ALA A 208 15.12 -1.38 -2.68
N PRO A 209 15.66 -2.61 -2.62
CA PRO A 209 14.84 -3.81 -2.70
C PRO A 209 13.99 -3.98 -1.43
N GLU A 210 12.85 -4.62 -1.61
CA GLU A 210 11.93 -4.95 -0.54
C GLU A 210 11.40 -6.37 -0.71
N ILE A 211 11.27 -7.06 0.42
CA ILE A 211 10.62 -8.37 0.49
C ILE A 211 9.55 -8.33 1.57
N ASN A 212 8.40 -8.94 1.28
CA ASN A 212 7.34 -9.11 2.26
C ASN A 212 6.65 -10.44 2.10
N ILE A 213 6.04 -10.88 3.19
CA ILE A 213 5.11 -12.00 3.22
C ILE A 213 3.80 -11.53 3.81
N GLY A 214 2.69 -12.12 3.37
CA GLY A 214 1.40 -11.71 3.85
C GLY A 214 0.30 -12.72 3.65
N TYR A 215 -0.85 -12.33 4.18
CA TYR A 215 -2.08 -13.07 4.15
C TYR A 215 -3.19 -12.15 3.66
N GLN A 216 -4.00 -12.66 2.74
CA GLN A 216 -5.21 -12.02 2.28
C GLN A 216 -6.40 -12.95 2.52
N ARG A 217 -7.50 -12.37 2.98
CA ARG A 217 -8.80 -13.03 3.06
C ARG A 217 -9.79 -12.28 2.20
N ASP A 218 -10.50 -13.00 1.36
CA ASP A 218 -11.67 -12.56 0.62
C ASP A 218 -12.89 -13.32 1.15
N TRP A 219 -14.05 -12.67 1.30
CA TRP A 219 -15.23 -13.34 1.89
C TRP A 219 -16.59 -13.05 1.26
N GLU A 220 -16.76 -12.05 0.38
CA GLU A 220 -18.08 -11.77 -0.25
C GLU A 220 -18.14 -12.23 -1.71
N LEU A 221 -17.21 -11.74 -2.54
CA LEU A 221 -17.17 -12.08 -3.97
C LEU A 221 -16.60 -13.47 -4.23
N ARG A 222 -15.77 -13.95 -3.30
CA ARG A 222 -15.08 -15.23 -3.32
C ARG A 222 -14.67 -15.54 -1.89
N ASP A 223 -14.99 -16.73 -1.38
CA ASP A 223 -14.41 -17.17 -0.11
C ASP A 223 -13.05 -17.81 -0.38
N SER A 224 -12.00 -17.01 -0.23
CA SER A 224 -10.64 -17.46 -0.51
C SER A 224 -9.61 -16.87 0.46
N LYS A 225 -8.54 -17.63 0.65
CA LYS A 225 -7.37 -17.27 1.42
C LYS A 225 -6.17 -17.29 0.50
N THR A 226 -5.34 -16.26 0.56
CA THR A 226 -4.10 -16.21 -0.19
C THR A 226 -2.95 -15.95 0.76
N TYR A 227 -1.99 -16.86 0.78
CA TYR A 227 -0.67 -16.60 1.31
C TYR A 227 0.20 -16.11 0.16
N PHE A 228 0.94 -15.03 0.38
CA PHE A 228 1.77 -14.48 -0.67
C PHE A 228 3.14 -14.06 -0.15
N MET A 229 4.11 -14.12 -1.05
CA MET A 229 5.39 -13.44 -0.93
C MET A 229 5.47 -12.39 -2.03
N SER A 230 6.00 -11.22 -1.73
CA SER A 230 6.26 -10.18 -2.72
C SER A 230 7.72 -9.76 -2.70
N THR A 231 8.23 -9.45 -3.89
CA THR A 231 9.56 -8.88 -4.10
C THR A 231 9.38 -7.60 -4.88
N ILE A 232 9.80 -6.47 -4.31
CA ILE A 232 9.60 -5.15 -4.89
C ILE A 232 10.97 -4.50 -5.11
N PHE A 233 11.21 -4.03 -6.33
CA PHE A 233 12.43 -3.31 -6.68
C PHE A 233 12.12 -1.83 -6.83
N ASN A 234 12.52 -1.03 -5.84
CA ASN A 234 12.30 0.42 -5.87
C ASN A 234 13.52 1.14 -6.46
N PHE A 235 13.29 1.97 -7.47
CA PHE A 235 14.28 2.82 -8.11
C PHE A 235 13.93 4.31 -7.92
N TYR A 236 14.93 5.12 -7.58
CA TYR A 236 14.75 6.55 -7.30
C TYR A 236 15.69 7.39 -8.19
N PHE A 237 15.11 8.33 -8.94
CA PHE A 237 15.80 9.24 -9.87
C PHE A 237 15.38 10.69 -9.65
#